data_AF-A0A3A4VH97-F1
#
_entry.id   AF-A0A3A4VH97-F1
#
_cell.length_a   1.000
_cell.length_b   1.000
_cell.length_c   1.000
_cell.angle_alpha   90.00
_cell.angle_beta   90.00
_cell.angle_gamma   90.00
#
_symmetry.space_group_name_H-M   'P 1'
#
loop_
_entity.id
_entity.type
_entity.pdbx_description
1 polymer ?
#
loop_
_entity_poly.entity_id
_entity_poly.type
_entity_poly.pdbx_seq_one_letter_code
_entity_poly.pdbx_strand_id
1 'polypeptide(L)' 'MACYVRHLDEVLDALGIENTKEGRKKLDLLIKEKLNMQEAHCPEVWNKIKEISNSGADMLKLVDLLKD' A
#
# COMPACT_ATOMS: atom_id res chain seq x y z
N MET A 1 -0.17 -11.76 6.83
CA MET A 1 0.41 -10.95 5.73
C MET A 1 -0.74 -10.33 4.99
N ALA A 2 -0.68 -9.03 4.74
CA ALA A 2 -1.71 -8.36 3.97
C ALA A 2 -1.67 -8.85 2.51
N CYS A 3 -2.80 -9.38 2.06
CA CYS A 3 -2.93 -9.99 0.73
C CYS A 3 -2.71 -8.96 -0.40
N TYR A 4 -3.04 -7.70 -0.17
CA TYR A 4 -2.98 -6.64 -1.17
C TYR A 4 -1.56 -6.16 -1.47
N VAL A 5 -0.61 -6.31 -0.53
CA VAL A 5 0.77 -5.83 -0.70
C VAL A 5 1.50 -6.58 -1.83
N ARG A 6 1.02 -7.79 -2.17
CA ARG A 6 1.50 -8.56 -3.32
C ARG A 6 1.16 -7.94 -4.68
N HIS A 7 0.20 -7.01 -4.71
CA HIS A 7 -0.16 -6.24 -5.90
C HIS A 7 0.53 -4.88 -5.94
N LEU A 8 1.36 -4.56 -4.93
CA LEU A 8 2.03 -3.27 -4.76
C LEU A 8 3.54 -3.38 -5.00
N ASP A 9 3.99 -4.34 -5.80
CA ASP A 9 5.42 -4.54 -6.08
C ASP A 9 6.05 -3.29 -6.71
N GLU A 10 5.33 -2.61 -7.61
CA GLU A 10 5.77 -1.35 -8.22
C GLU A 10 5.84 -0.19 -7.20
N VAL A 11 4.98 -0.21 -6.18
CA VAL A 11 5.00 0.78 -5.09
C VAL A 11 6.17 0.52 -4.15
N LEU A 12 6.47 -0.76 -3.85
CA LEU A 12 7.64 -1.16 -3.08
C LEU A 12 8.92 -0.68 -3.78
N ASP A 13 9.04 -0.92 -5.08
CA ASP A 13 10.17 -0.47 -5.89
C ASP A 13 10.29 1.06 -5.92
N ALA A 14 9.19 1.78 -6.15
CA ALA A 14 9.15 3.25 -6.17
C ALA A 14 9.48 3.93 -4.82
N LEU A 15 9.35 3.18 -3.72
CA LEU A 15 9.73 3.60 -2.37
C LEU A 15 11.12 3.09 -1.96
N GLY A 16 11.81 2.32 -2.81
CA GLY A 16 13.09 1.69 -2.50
C GLY A 16 12.99 0.65 -1.37
N ILE A 17 11.82 0.04 -1.18
CA ILE A 17 11.57 -1.00 -0.17
C ILE A 17 11.74 -2.36 -0.84
N GLU A 18 12.65 -3.19 -0.33
CA GLU A 18 12.80 -4.55 -0.84
C GLU A 18 11.52 -5.38 -0.64
N ASN A 19 11.18 -6.20 -1.63
CA ASN A 19 10.00 -7.05 -1.62
C ASN A 19 10.15 -8.30 -0.73
N THR A 20 10.59 -8.10 0.51
CA THR A 20 10.76 -9.13 1.54
C THR A 20 9.55 -9.17 2.48
N LYS A 21 9.47 -10.17 3.36
CA LYS A 21 8.42 -10.24 4.39
C LYS A 21 8.41 -8.99 5.28
N GLU A 22 9.58 -8.47 5.60
CA GLU A 22 9.75 -7.26 6.41
C GLU A 22 9.39 -6.00 5.62
N GLY A 23 9.85 -5.88 4.37
CA GLY A 23 9.47 -4.75 3.50
C GLY A 23 7.97 -4.67 3.25
N ARG A 24 7.33 -5.80 2.96
CA ARG A 24 5.85 -5.88 2.84
C ARG A 24 5.14 -5.49 4.13
N LYS A 25 5.68 -5.87 5.29
CA LYS A 25 5.10 -5.48 6.59
C LYS A 25 5.25 -3.98 6.82
N LYS A 26 6.40 -3.41 6.48
CA LYS A 26 6.65 -1.96 6.56
C LYS A 26 5.68 -1.19 5.67
N LEU A 27 5.46 -1.66 4.44
CA LEU A 27 4.50 -1.03 3.53
C LEU A 27 3.05 -1.14 4.04
N ASP A 28 2.62 -2.30 4.55
CA ASP A 28 1.27 -2.44 5.14
C ASP A 28 1.04 -1.46 6.31
N LEU A 29 2.02 -1.32 7.19
CA LEU A 29 1.94 -0.39 8.31
C LEU A 29 1.88 1.06 7.84
N LEU A 30 2.74 1.44 6.89
CA LEU A 30 2.78 2.81 6.35
C LEU A 30 1.45 3.18 5.67
N ILE A 31 0.90 2.27 4.87
CA ILE A 31 -0.40 2.46 4.21
C ILE A 31 -1.52 2.63 5.25
N LYS A 32 -1.56 1.75 6.25
CA LYS A 32 -2.57 1.84 7.31
C LYS A 32 -2.44 3.12 8.13
N GLU A 33 -1.23 3.57 8.41
CA GLU A 33 -0.98 4.82 9.10
C GLU A 33 -1.47 6.02 8.28
N LYS A 34 -1.04 6.12 7.01
CA LYS A 34 -1.44 7.23 6.12
C LYS A 34 -2.93 7.27 5.82
N LEU A 35 -3.59 6.11 5.76
CA LEU A 35 -5.03 6.01 5.58
C LEU A 35 -5.83 6.11 6.89
N ASN A 36 -5.18 6.23 8.06
CA ASN A 36 -5.81 6.16 9.38
C ASN A 36 -6.66 4.88 9.56
N MET A 37 -6.15 3.75 9.07
CA MET A 37 -6.79 2.43 9.03
C MET A 37 -5.98 1.37 9.82
N GLN A 38 -5.36 1.75 10.93
CA GLN A 38 -4.47 0.89 11.72
C GLN A 38 -5.15 -0.39 12.24
N GLU A 39 -6.43 -0.30 12.57
CA GLU A 39 -7.26 -1.43 13.03
C GLU A 39 -8.03 -2.13 11.90
N ALA A 40 -7.98 -1.59 10.67
CA ALA A 40 -8.75 -2.12 9.55
C ALA A 40 -8.18 -3.44 9.03
N HIS A 41 -9.07 -4.30 8.54
CA HIS A 41 -8.69 -5.56 7.93
C HIS A 41 -8.17 -5.34 6.50
N CYS A 42 -7.37 -6.29 6.02
CA CYS A 42 -6.75 -6.26 4.70
C CYS A 42 -7.71 -5.96 3.52
N PRO A 43 -8.94 -6.53 3.44
CA PRO A 43 -9.85 -6.22 2.35
C PRO A 43 -10.40 -4.78 2.41
N GLU A 44 -10.54 -4.19 3.60
CA GLU A 44 -11.00 -2.81 3.77
C GLU A 44 -9.93 -1.82 3.27
N VAL A 45 -8.68 -2.05 3.69
CA VAL A 45 -7.53 -1.27 3.21
C VAL A 45 -7.39 -1.40 1.69
N TRP A 46 -7.57 -2.60 1.14
CA TRP A 46 -7.51 -2.81 -0.31
C TRP A 46 -8.62 -2.08 -1.07
N ASN A 47 -9.84 -2.06 -0.55
CA ASN A 47 -10.91 -1.27 -1.15
C ASN A 47 -10.57 0.22 -1.13
N LYS A 48 -10.01 0.72 -0.03
CA LYS A 48 -9.60 2.12 0.05
C LYS A 48 -8.50 2.47 -0.94
N ILE A 49 -7.50 1.59 -1.06
CA ILE A 49 -6.46 1.71 -2.09
C ILE A 49 -7.10 1.78 -3.48
N LYS A 50 -8.05 0.90 -3.79
CA LYS A 50 -8.75 0.90 -5.10
C LYS A 50 -9.59 2.16 -5.35
N GLU A 51 -10.17 2.77 -4.31
CA GLU A 51 -10.83 4.08 -4.45
C GLU A 51 -9.84 5.18 -4.84
N ILE A 52 -8.62 5.14 -4.28
CA ILE A 52 -7.56 6.10 -4.56
C ILE A 52 -6.93 5.84 -5.93
N SER A 53 -6.61 4.59 -6.22
CA SER A 53 -6.11 4.08 -7.50
C SER A 53 -7.28 3.69 -8.40
N ASN A 54 -8.08 4.68 -8.77
CA ASN A 54 -9.28 4.49 -9.59
C ASN A 54 -8.90 3.79 -10.91
N SER A 55 -9.24 2.50 -11.04
CA SER A 55 -8.94 1.60 -12.18
C SER A 55 -7.44 1.44 -12.54
N GLY A 56 -6.70 0.71 -11.71
CA GLY A 56 -5.57 -0.13 -12.15
C GLY A 56 -4.28 0.52 -12.64
N ALA A 57 -4.24 1.83 -12.87
CA ALA A 57 -3.09 2.49 -13.53
C ALA A 57 -2.40 3.58 -12.71
N ASP A 58 -2.94 3.99 -11.55
CA ASP A 58 -2.45 5.17 -10.83
C ASP A 58 -1.84 4.81 -9.47
N MET A 59 -0.97 3.79 -9.45
CA MET A 59 -0.14 3.47 -8.28
C MET A 59 0.77 4.65 -7.88
N LEU A 60 1.01 5.59 -8.79
CA LEU A 60 1.73 6.84 -8.54
C LEU A 60 1.06 7.70 -7.47
N LYS A 61 -0.27 7.81 -7.46
CA LYS A 61 -1.01 8.52 -6.39
C LYS A 61 -0.80 7.89 -5.02
N LEU A 62 -0.70 6.56 -4.97
CA LEU A 62 -0.40 5.86 -3.73
C LEU A 62 1.04 6.15 -3.28
N VAL A 63 1.99 6.14 -4.21
CA VAL A 63 3.40 6.48 -3.89
C VAL A 63 3.52 7.92 -3.39
N ASP A 64 2.83 8.87 -4.00
CA ASP A 64 2.80 10.28 -3.58
C ASP A 64 2.27 10.43 -2.15
N LEU A 65 1.13 9.80 -1.85
CA LEU A 65 0.52 9.76 -0.51
C LEU A 65 1.47 9.17 0.56
N LEU A 66 2.30 8.20 0.18
CA LEU A 66 3.23 7.51 1.08
C LEU A 66 4.57 8.23 1.25
N LYS A 67 4.89 9.20 0.38
CA LYS A 67 6.13 10.01 0.43
C LYS A 67 5.97 11.33 1.19
N ASP A 68 4.77 11.91 1.17
CA ASP A 68 4.35 12.98 2.09
C ASP A 68 4.36 12.46 3.55
#